data_AF-A0A9D6LU08-F1
#
_entry.id   AF-A0A9D6LU08-F1
#
_cell.length_a   1.000
_cell.length_b   1.000
_cell.length_c   1.000
_cell.angle_alpha   90.00
_cell.angle_beta   90.00
_cell.angle_gamma   90.00
#
_symmetry.space_group_name_H-M   'P 1'
#
loop_
_entity.id
_entity.type
_entity.pdbx_description
1 polymer ?
#
loop_
_entity_poly.entity_id
_entity_poly.type
_entity_poly.pdbx_seq_one_letter_code
_entity_poly.pdbx_strand_id
1 'polypeptide(L)' 'MRRSDQERLERVCAADAAGFFELVKPDRDELRWCGYSSLYTFLQAVPGARGRVLCYEQWNIDPMSVVSFAGMEFRV' A
#
# COMPACT_ATOMS: atom_id res chain seq x y z
N MET A 1 5.41 2.59 11.41
CA MET A 1 5.20 3.12 10.05
C MET A 1 5.89 2.29 8.97
N ARG A 2 7.22 2.36 8.73
CA ARG A 2 7.86 1.63 7.61
C ARG A 2 7.47 0.15 7.48
N ARG A 3 7.51 -0.60 8.59
CA ARG A 3 7.10 -2.01 8.61
C ARG A 3 5.64 -2.21 8.20
N SER A 4 4.75 -1.35 8.71
CA SER A 4 3.31 -1.39 8.41
C SER A 4 3.03 -1.00 6.96
N ASP A 5 3.78 -0.03 6.40
CA ASP A 5 3.72 0.28 4.97
C ASP A 5 4.18 -0.92 4.14
N GLN A 6 5.29 -1.55 4.53
CA GLN A 6 5.85 -2.70 3.83
C GLN A 6 4.87 -3.89 3.81
N GLU A 7 4.22 -4.19 4.93
CA GLU A 7 3.21 -5.26 4.98
C GLU A 7 2.06 -4.99 4.00
N ARG A 8 1.57 -3.74 3.93
CA ARG A 8 0.53 -3.36 2.97
C ARG A 8 1.02 -3.49 1.52
N LEU A 9 2.24 -3.01 1.23
CA LEU A 9 2.87 -3.14 -0.08
C LEU A 9 3.04 -4.61 -0.50
N GLU A 10 3.39 -5.50 0.42
CA GLU A 10 3.51 -6.94 0.19
C GLU A 10 2.16 -7.54 -0.22
N ARG A 11 1.05 -7.20 0.45
CA ARG A 11 -0.29 -7.66 0.05
C ARG A 11 -0.67 -7.16 -1.34
N VAL A 12 -0.41 -5.88 -1.62
CA VAL A 12 -0.66 -5.28 -2.94
C VAL A 12 0.14 -6.00 -4.03
N CYS A 13 1.44 -6.22 -3.83
CA CYS A 13 2.29 -6.91 -4.80
C CYS A 13 1.92 -8.39 -4.99
N ALA A 14 1.36 -9.05 -3.97
CA ALA A 14 0.87 -10.42 -4.03
C ALA A 14 -0.54 -10.57 -4.62
N ALA A 15 -1.14 -9.49 -5.12
CA ALA A 15 -2.55 -9.41 -5.53
C ALA A 15 -3.55 -9.86 -4.45
N ASP A 16 -3.19 -9.71 -3.17
CA ASP A 16 -4.05 -10.07 -2.04
C ASP A 16 -4.97 -8.90 -1.68
N ALA A 17 -6.04 -8.73 -2.45
CA ALA A 17 -7.00 -7.64 -2.25
C ALA A 17 -7.68 -7.72 -0.88
N ALA A 18 -8.05 -8.91 -0.43
CA ALA A 18 -8.74 -9.12 0.84
C ALA A 18 -7.81 -8.82 2.02
N GLY A 19 -6.60 -9.37 2.01
CA GLY A 19 -5.62 -9.10 3.05
C GLY A 19 -5.12 -7.66 3.06
N PHE A 20 -5.01 -7.01 1.90
CA PHE A 20 -4.77 -5.56 1.84
C PHE A 20 -5.91 -4.77 2.51
N PHE A 21 -7.16 -5.10 2.19
CA PHE A 21 -8.32 -4.43 2.75
C PHE A 21 -8.38 -4.53 4.28
N GLU A 22 -8.08 -5.70 4.85
CA GLU A 22 -8.00 -5.89 6.31
C GLU A 22 -7.03 -4.92 7.00
N LEU A 23 -5.94 -4.52 6.32
CA LEU A 23 -4.92 -3.62 6.86
C LEU A 23 -5.27 -2.13 6.72
N VAL A 24 -6.21 -1.76 5.84
CA VAL A 24 -6.60 -0.36 5.54
C VAL A 24 -8.05 -0.04 5.94
N LYS A 25 -8.72 -0.93 6.68
CA LYS A 25 -10.08 -0.68 7.18
C LYS A 25 -10.14 0.66 7.95
N PRO A 26 -11.21 1.46 7.79
CA PRO A 26 -11.31 2.81 8.37
C PRO A 26 -11.04 2.88 9.87
N ASP A 27 -11.50 1.88 10.63
CA ASP A 27 -11.30 1.83 12.10
C ASP A 27 -9.89 1.38 12.51
N ARG A 28 -9.01 1.08 11.53
CA ARG A 28 -7.63 0.59 11.71
C ARG A 28 -6.60 1.26 10.80
N ASP A 29 -6.96 2.28 10.03
CA ASP A 29 -6.03 2.96 9.11
C ASP A 29 -5.24 4.09 9.80
N GLU A 30 -4.41 3.71 10.79
CA GLU A 30 -3.54 4.64 11.52
C GLU A 30 -2.58 5.41 10.60
N LEU A 31 -2.24 4.84 9.43
CA LEU A 31 -1.31 5.43 8.45
C LEU A 31 -2.00 6.32 7.40
N ARG A 32 -3.35 6.34 7.35
CA ARG A 32 -4.15 7.19 6.47
C ARG A 32 -3.70 7.14 5.00
N TRP A 33 -3.64 5.94 4.42
CA TRP A 33 -3.16 5.75 3.05
C TRP A 33 -4.13 6.39 2.04
N CYS A 34 -3.88 7.62 1.60
CA CYS A 34 -4.81 8.38 0.76
C CYS A 34 -5.24 7.69 -0.55
N GLY A 35 -4.44 6.75 -1.07
CA GLY A 35 -4.72 6.00 -2.31
C GLY A 35 -5.27 4.58 -2.12
N TYR A 36 -5.68 4.18 -0.91
CA TYR A 36 -6.09 2.79 -0.65
C TYR A 36 -7.26 2.32 -1.54
N SER A 37 -8.22 3.21 -1.81
CA SER A 37 -9.39 2.89 -2.63
C SER A 37 -9.00 2.56 -4.08
N SER A 38 -8.13 3.38 -4.69
CA SER A 38 -7.62 3.15 -6.04
C SER A 38 -6.82 1.84 -6.14
N LEU A 39 -5.97 1.55 -5.15
CA LEU A 39 -5.24 0.29 -5.10
C LEU A 39 -6.17 -0.92 -4.95
N TYR A 40 -7.14 -0.85 -4.03
CA TYR A 40 -8.11 -1.92 -3.84
C TYR A 40 -8.94 -2.18 -5.12
N THR A 41 -9.42 -1.12 -5.77
CA THR A 41 -10.14 -1.23 -7.05
C THR A 41 -9.27 -1.86 -8.13
N PHE A 42 -7.99 -1.49 -8.24
CA PHE A 42 -7.07 -2.09 -9.19
C PHE A 42 -6.92 -3.61 -8.96
N LEU A 43 -6.72 -4.04 -7.71
CA LEU A 43 -6.60 -5.45 -7.36
C LEU A 43 -7.85 -6.27 -7.68
N GLN A 44 -9.04 -5.67 -7.54
CA GLN A 44 -10.31 -6.30 -7.90
C GLN A 44 -10.52 -6.36 -9.42
N ALA A 45 -10.12 -5.31 -10.14
CA ALA A 45 -10.29 -5.21 -11.59
C ALA A 45 -9.31 -6.09 -12.37
N VAL A 46 -8.11 -6.32 -11.83
CA VAL A 46 -7.04 -7.07 -12.48
C VAL A 46 -6.56 -8.22 -11.58
N PRO A 47 -7.39 -9.26 -11.38
CA PRO A 47 -7.06 -10.35 -10.47
C PRO A 47 -5.79 -11.07 -10.94
N GLY A 48 -4.86 -11.30 -10.01
CA GLY A 48 -3.60 -11.99 -10.30
C GLY A 48 -2.44 -11.09 -10.73
N ALA A 49 -2.64 -9.77 -10.89
CA ALA A 49 -1.57 -8.83 -11.18
C ALA A 49 -0.46 -8.89 -10.11
N ARG A 50 0.74 -9.36 -10.49
CA ARG A 50 1.89 -9.50 -9.57
C ARG A 50 2.76 -8.27 -9.64
N GLY A 51 3.08 -7.72 -8.48
CA GLY A 51 3.86 -6.49 -8.35
C GLY A 51 5.24 -6.68 -7.76
N ARG A 52 6.08 -5.65 -7.93
CA ARG A 52 7.27 -5.43 -7.09
C ARG A 52 7.39 -3.96 -6.73
N VAL A 53 7.89 -3.70 -5.53
CA VAL A 53 8.28 -2.35 -5.10
C VAL A 53 9.62 -2.01 -5.76
N LEU A 54 9.65 -0.91 -6.53
CA LEU A 54 10.85 -0.41 -7.20
C LEU A 54 11.62 0.58 -6.33
N CYS A 55 10.89 1.40 -5.57
CA CYS A 55 11.46 2.34 -4.62
C CYS A 55 10.49 2.52 -3.44
N TYR A 56 11.04 2.78 -2.27
CA TYR A 56 10.30 3.17 -1.08
C TYR A 56 11.10 4.24 -0.34
N GLU A 57 10.47 5.37 -0.07
CA GLU A 57 11.08 6.49 0.62
C GLU A 57 10.16 7.06 1.69
N GLN A 58 10.75 7.76 2.66
CA GLN A 58 10.01 8.53 3.65
C GLN A 58 10.54 9.95 3.71
N TRP A 59 9.61 10.90 3.69
CA TRP A 59 9.92 12.31 3.89
C TRP A 59 9.33 12.80 5.21
N ASN A 60 10.19 13.24 6.11
CA ASN A 60 9.78 13.89 7.35
C ASN A 60 9.42 15.35 7.03
N ILE A 61 8.15 15.70 7.23
CA ILE A 61 7.66 17.08 7.08
C ILE A 61 8.07 17.89 8.32
N ASP A 62 7.97 17.27 9.50
CA ASP A 62 8.39 17.81 10.80
C ASP A 62 8.74 16.63 11.75
N PRO A 63 9.19 16.86 13.00
CA PRO A 63 9.58 15.79 13.92
C PRO A 63 8.48 14.75 14.26
N MET A 64 7.21 15.09 14.05
CA MET A 64 6.03 14.27 14.36
C MET A 64 5.25 13.84 13.10
N SER A 65 5.58 14.37 11.93
CA SER A 65 4.86 14.13 10.67
C SER A 65 5.78 13.56 9.60
N VAL A 66 5.40 12.42 9.04
CA VAL A 66 6.14 11.74 7.97
C VAL A 66 5.16 11.24 6.91
N VAL A 67 5.56 11.35 5.64
CA VAL A 67 4.83 10.79 4.49
C VAL A 67 5.74 9.75 3.83
N SER A 68 5.18 8.58 3.55
CA SER A 68 5.84 7.53 2.78
C SER A 68 5.45 7.59 1.32
N PHE A 69 6.38 7.25 0.43
CA PHE A 69 6.15 7.10 -1.00
C PHE A 69 6.67 5.75 -1.47
N ALA A 70 5.96 5.13 -2.42
CA ALA A 70 6.39 3.89 -3.03
C ALA A 70 6.11 3.91 -4.53
N GLY A 71 7.10 3.48 -5.32
CA GLY A 71 6.94 3.17 -6.74
C GLY A 71 6.76 1.67 -6.92
N MET A 72 5.77 1.24 -7.68
CA MET A 72 5.49 -0.18 -7.95
C MET A 72 5.30 -0.41 -9.44
N GLU A 73 5.77 -1.56 -9.94
CA GLU A 73 5.36 -2.09 -11.24
C GLU A 73 4.49 -3.33 -11.03
N PHE A 74 3.60 -3.60 -11.98
CA PHE A 74 2.76 -4.79 -12.02
C PHE A 74 2.85 -5.49 -13.37
N ARG A 75 2.76 -6.82 -13.36
CA ARG A 75 2.70 -7.68 -14.54
C ARG A 75 1.42 -8.52 -14.49
N VAL A 76 0.83 -8.73 -15.67
CA VAL A 76 -0.44 -9.44 -15.88
C VAL A 76 -0.26 -10.57 -16.87
#